data_AF-A0A5C7P319-F1
#
_entry.id   AF-A0A5C7P319-F1
#
_cell.length_a   1.000
_cell.length_b   1.000
_cell.length_c   1.000
_cell.angle_alpha   90.00
_cell.angle_beta   90.00
_cell.angle_gamma   90.00
#
_symmetry.space_group_name_H-M   'P 1'
#
loop_
_entity.id
_entity.type
_entity.pdbx_description
1 polymer ?
#
loop_
_entity_poly.entity_id
_entity_poly.type
_entity_poly.pdbx_seq_one_letter_code
_entity_poly.pdbx_strand_id
1 'polypeptide(L)' 'MRGCEGPLSPRGRTGVLDLCLSEEFVAALAGVGASDGIFITTSRFSTDALKYVEPSPVILIDGNRLGQLMA' A
#
# COMPACT_ATOMS: atom_id res chain seq x y z
N MET A 1 17.70 1.26 -6.90
CA MET A 1 17.06 -0.03 -7.25
C MET A 1 17.38 -1.11 -6.21
N ARG A 2 17.10 -0.89 -4.92
CA ARG A 2 17.14 -1.97 -3.90
C ARG A 2 15.74 -2.08 -3.32
N GLY A 3 14.84 -2.71 -4.08
CA GLY A 3 13.49 -3.02 -3.62
C GLY A 3 13.52 -4.35 -2.90
N CYS A 4 12.99 -4.41 -1.67
CA CYS A 4 12.54 -5.61 -0.97
C CYS A 4 13.31 -6.93 -1.23
N GLU A 5 14.64 -6.95 -1.17
CA GLU A 5 15.43 -8.19 -1.23
C GLU A 5 15.49 -8.84 0.16
N GLY A 6 14.33 -9.25 0.67
CA GLY A 6 14.18 -10.22 1.77
C GLY A 6 13.53 -11.49 1.22
N PRO A 7 13.64 -12.66 1.88
CA PRO A 7 13.11 -13.89 1.33
C PRO A 7 11.61 -13.69 1.09
N LEU A 8 11.23 -13.61 -0.18
CA LEU A 8 9.85 -13.69 -0.62
C LEU A 8 9.30 -14.99 -0.06
N SER A 9 8.64 -14.89 1.10
CA SER A 9 7.85 -15.98 1.62
C SER A 9 6.82 -16.29 0.53
N PRO A 10 6.76 -17.53 0.00
CA PRO A 10 5.96 -17.85 -1.18
C PRO A 10 4.45 -17.89 -0.89
N ARG A 11 4.00 -17.22 0.18
CA ARG A 11 2.61 -17.14 0.61
C ARG A 11 2.32 -15.75 1.15
N GLY A 12 2.26 -14.77 0.25
CA GLY A 12 1.40 -13.61 0.49
C GLY A 12 0.01 -14.14 0.87
N ARG A 13 -0.45 -13.86 2.08
CA ARG A 13 -1.79 -14.26 2.51
C ARG A 13 -2.76 -13.66 1.51
N THR A 14 -3.49 -14.50 0.79
CA THR A 14 -4.49 -14.09 -0.20
C THR A 14 -5.50 -13.18 0.50
N GLY A 15 -5.38 -11.87 0.31
CA GLY A 15 -6.27 -10.86 0.91
C GLY A 15 -5.62 -9.81 1.83
N VAL A 16 -4.30 -9.83 2.07
CA VAL A 16 -3.60 -8.75 2.82
C VAL A 16 -2.39 -8.22 2.05
N LEU A 17 -2.36 -6.93 1.74
CA LEU A 17 -1.21 -6.22 1.18
C LEU A 17 -0.14 -5.98 2.24
N ASP A 18 1.08 -6.29 1.84
CA ASP A 18 2.30 -6.13 2.60
C ASP A 18 2.91 -4.72 2.43
N LEU A 19 3.86 -4.40 3.31
CA LEU A 19 4.66 -3.19 3.31
C LEU A 19 5.37 -2.94 1.97
N CYS A 20 5.99 -3.95 1.35
CA CYS A 20 6.82 -3.77 0.15
C CYS A 20 6.06 -3.07 -0.99
N LEU A 21 4.85 -3.54 -1.31
CA LEU A 21 4.00 -2.95 -2.34
C LEU A 21 3.63 -1.49 -2.04
N SER A 22 3.47 -1.14 -0.76
CA SER A 22 3.22 0.24 -0.37
C SER A 22 4.46 1.13 -0.47
N GLU A 23 5.66 0.61 -0.16
CA GLU A 23 6.93 1.35 -0.33
C GLU A 23 7.22 1.62 -1.80
N GLU A 24 7.05 0.62 -2.67
CA GLU A 24 7.23 0.75 -4.13
C GLU A 24 6.31 1.82 -4.71
N PHE A 25 5.07 1.90 -4.22
CA PHE A 25 4.12 2.92 -4.65
C PHE A 25 4.50 4.32 -4.18
N VAL A 26 4.85 4.50 -2.90
CA VAL A 26 5.31 5.80 -2.37
C VAL A 26 6.57 6.27 -3.10
N ALA A 27 7.50 5.35 -3.39
CA ALA A 27 8.68 5.64 -4.20
C ALA A 27 8.34 6.08 -5.63
N ALA A 28 7.33 5.46 -6.25
CA ALA A 28 6.85 5.86 -7.57
C ALA A 28 6.22 7.27 -7.56
N LEU A 29 5.43 7.60 -6.53
CA LEU A 29 4.87 8.95 -6.35
C LEU A 29 5.95 10.01 -6.19
N ALA A 30 6.95 9.75 -5.35
CA ALA A 30 8.10 10.65 -5.18
C ALA A 30 8.87 10.86 -6.49
N GLY A 31 8.98 9.82 -7.33
CA GLY A 31 9.63 9.87 -8.64
C GLY A 31 8.92 10.77 -9.66
N VAL A 32 7.61 11.00 -9.52
CA VAL A 32 6.83 11.89 -10.39
C VAL A 32 6.62 13.29 -9.80
N GLY A 33 7.24 13.58 -8.65
CA GLY A 33 7.08 14.86 -7.94
C GLY A 33 5.70 15.03 -7.29
N ALA A 34 4.90 13.96 -7.22
CA ALA A 34 3.63 13.97 -6.52
C ALA A 34 3.87 13.65 -5.04
N SER A 35 3.46 14.57 -4.17
CA SER A 35 3.49 14.36 -2.72
C SER A 35 2.24 13.60 -2.28
N ASP A 36 1.11 13.90 -2.91
CA ASP A 36 -0.21 13.36 -2.60
C ASP A 36 -0.59 12.23 -3.57
N GLY A 37 -1.32 11.22 -3.07
CA GLY A 37 -1.76 10.11 -3.90
C GLY A 37 -2.88 9.29 -3.28
N ILE A 38 -3.58 8.51 -4.09
CA ILE A 38 -4.60 7.56 -3.63
C ILE A 38 -4.19 6.17 -4.04
N PHE A 39 -4.05 5.26 -3.07
CA PHE A 39 -3.84 3.84 -3.31
C PHE A 39 -5.15 3.09 -3.05
N ILE A 40 -5.66 2.40 -4.07
CA ILE A 40 -6.93 1.66 -3.99
C ILE A 40 -6.66 0.17 -4.17
N THR A 41 -7.23 -0.66 -3.30
CA THR A 41 -7.18 -2.11 -3.43
C THR A 41 -8.46 -2.76 -2.91
N THR A 42 -8.80 -3.93 -3.45
CA THR A 42 -9.94 -4.76 -2.99
C THR A 42 -9.58 -5.66 -1.81
N SER A 43 -8.28 -5.79 -1.52
CA SER A 43 -7.76 -6.51 -0.34
C SER A 43 -7.60 -5.55 0.85
N ARG A 44 -7.13 -6.04 2.00
CA ARG A 44 -6.83 -5.21 3.18
C ARG A 44 -5.35 -4.87 3.26
N PHE A 45 -4.97 -3.79 3.92
CA PHE A 45 -3.57 -3.51 4.25
C PHE A 45 -3.15 -4.23 5.53
N SER A 46 -1.88 -4.62 5.62
CA SER A 46 -1.29 -5.03 6.88
C SER A 46 -1.09 -3.82 7.80
N THR A 47 -1.01 -4.08 9.10
CA THR A 47 -0.71 -3.03 10.09
C THR A 47 0.63 -2.34 9.81
N ASP A 48 1.61 -3.08 9.30
CA ASP A 48 2.95 -2.55 8.99
C ASP A 48 2.90 -1.64 7.75
N ALA A 49 2.12 -1.99 6.73
CA ALA A 49 1.88 -1.13 5.57
C ALA A 49 1.17 0.17 5.95
N LEU A 50 0.18 0.11 6.86
CA LEU A 50 -0.51 1.32 7.34
C LEU A 50 0.45 2.27 8.06
N LYS A 51 1.28 1.75 8.98
CA LYS A 51 2.26 2.55 9.73
C LYS A 51 3.32 3.20 8.85
N TYR A 52 3.70 2.55 7.76
CA TYR A 52 4.66 3.12 6.82
C TYR A 52 4.09 4.32 6.04
N VAL A 53 2.79 4.26 5.72
CA VAL A 53 2.13 5.30 4.94
C VAL A 53 1.64 6.47 5.82
N GLU A 54 1.43 6.27 7.12
CA GLU A 54 1.04 7.33 8.09
C GLU A 54 1.77 8.68 7.94
N PRO A 55 3.11 8.76 7.72
CA PRO A 55 3.80 10.04 7.54
C PRO A 55 3.61 10.69 6.16
N SER A 56 3.04 10.01 5.17
CA SER A 56 2.87 10.49 3.80
C SER A 56 1.43 10.95 3.55
N PRO A 57 1.18 11.99 2.73
CA PRO A 57 -0.17 12.44 2.42
C PRO A 57 -0.85 11.55 1.35
N VAL A 58 -0.74 10.24 1.53
CA VAL A 58 -1.32 9.21 0.67
C VAL A 58 -2.58 8.66 1.33
N ILE A 59 -3.69 8.69 0.59
CA ILE A 59 -4.97 8.13 1.01
C ILE A 59 -5.01 6.65 0.64
N LEU A 60 -5.25 5.79 1.63
CA LEU A 60 -5.43 4.35 1.44
C LEU A 60 -6.92 3.99 1.41
N ILE A 61 -7.37 3.34 0.34
CA ILE A 61 -8.73 2.81 0.19
C ILE A 61 -8.63 1.29 0.03
N ASP A 62 -9.12 0.56 1.03
CA ASP A 62 -9.20 -0.90 1.00
C ASP A 62 -10.59 -1.39 0.59
N GLY A 63 -10.77 -2.71 0.48
CA GLY A 63 -12.06 -3.30 0.08
C GLY A 63 -13.22 -2.97 1.04
N ASN A 64 -12.94 -2.74 2.32
CA ASN A 64 -13.96 -2.33 3.30
C ASN A 64 -14.40 -0.89 3.04
N ARG A 65 -13.43 0.02 2.87
CA ARG A 65 -13.71 1.43 2.60
C ARG A 65 -14.37 1.61 1.25
N LEU A 66 -13.98 0.83 0.25
CA LEU A 66 -14.62 0.80 -1.06
C LEU A 66 -16.09 0.38 -0.94
N GLY A 67 -16.38 -0.69 -0.20
CA GLY A 67 -17.76 -1.14 0.04
C GLY A 67 -18.62 -0.07 0.75
N GLN A 68 -18.05 0.69 1.68
CA GLN A 68 -18.74 1.81 2.33
C GLN A 68 -19.06 2.97 1.39
N LEU A 69 -18.25 3.18 0.34
CA LEU A 69 -18.47 4.25 -0.65
C LEU A 69 -19.46 3.86 -1.75
N MET A 70 -19.78 2.57 -1.88
CA MET A 70 -20.74 2.04 -2.85
C MET A 70 -22.13 1.79 -2.25
N ALA A 71 -22.29 1.96 -0.94
CA ALA A 71 -23.55 1.84 -0.21
C ALA A 71 -24.35 3.14 -0.27
#